data_AF-A0A0C1QNY5-F1
#
_entry.id   AF-A0A0C1QNY5-F1
#
_cell.length_a   1.000
_cell.length_b   1.000
_cell.length_c   1.000
_cell.angle_alpha   90.00
_cell.angle_beta   90.00
_cell.angle_gamma   90.00
#
_symmetry.space_group_name_H-M   'P 1'
#
loop_
_entity.id
_entity.type
_entity.pdbx_description
1 polymer ?
#
loop_
_entity_poly.entity_id
_entity_poly.type
_entity_poly.pdbx_seq_one_letter_code
_entity_poly.pdbx_strand_id
1 'polypeptide(L)'
;MKKGDKVEKLFVFASDRNKTSAFKFCRSALTEDLKTVYNGHLLAFTNVTVDLRTGEQLPHDKKHFLTSAIPVPYEKNSDCPEEFRQFVIDAYGEEYLPLIRALTSMYLDPTSPNGYFTHIIGPSGSGKGTLLRFWQSMFAEENVRSLNSFKELGNPEGRHQHLHQFPML
;
A
#
# COMPACT_ATOMS: atom_id res chain seq x y z
N MET A 1 20.42 -48.91 -1.66
CA MET A 1 19.99 -47.52 -1.89
C MET A 1 20.93 -46.87 -2.90
N LYS A 2 20.47 -46.58 -4.13
CA LYS A 2 21.25 -45.83 -5.11
C LYS A 2 21.00 -44.33 -4.93
N LYS A 3 22.12 -43.61 -4.86
CA LYS A 3 22.32 -42.17 -4.70
C LYS A 3 21.60 -41.44 -5.84
N GLY A 4 20.85 -40.40 -5.49
CA GLY A 4 19.95 -39.66 -6.36
C GLY A 4 20.56 -39.21 -7.68
N ASP A 5 19.68 -39.13 -8.67
CA ASP A 5 19.96 -38.69 -10.03
C ASP A 5 20.75 -37.38 -10.04
N LYS A 6 21.93 -37.45 -10.67
CA LYS A 6 22.72 -36.27 -11.00
C LYS A 6 21.92 -35.45 -12.02
N VAL A 7 21.46 -34.27 -11.63
CA VAL A 7 21.00 -33.27 -12.60
C VAL A 7 22.21 -32.84 -13.43
N GLU A 8 22.23 -33.26 -14.69
CA GLU A 8 23.32 -32.98 -15.64
C GLU A 8 23.26 -31.55 -16.21
N LYS A 9 24.48 -31.01 -16.42
CA LYS A 9 24.90 -29.87 -17.23
C LYS A 9 24.32 -28.49 -16.88
N LEU A 10 24.96 -27.86 -15.88
CA LEU A 10 25.11 -26.40 -15.88
C LEU A 10 25.83 -25.99 -17.17
N PHE A 11 25.16 -25.23 -18.04
CA PHE A 11 25.75 -24.60 -19.21
C PHE A 11 27.13 -24.01 -18.85
N VAL A 12 28.14 -24.13 -19.73
CA VAL A 12 29.52 -23.67 -19.48
C VAL A 12 29.58 -22.19 -19.06
N PHE A 13 28.58 -21.41 -19.48
CA PHE A 13 28.43 -20.00 -19.15
C PHE A 13 27.56 -19.71 -17.92
N ALA A 14 26.98 -20.71 -17.25
CA ALA A 14 26.16 -20.54 -16.04
C ALA A 14 27.01 -20.42 -14.77
N SER A 15 28.13 -19.68 -14.85
CA SER A 15 28.90 -19.29 -13.68
C SER A 15 28.09 -18.33 -12.79
N ASP A 16 28.38 -18.27 -11.50
CA ASP A 16 27.67 -17.38 -10.58
C ASP A 16 27.82 -15.91 -10.96
N ARG A 17 28.98 -15.54 -11.54
CA ARG A 17 29.20 -14.22 -12.15
C ARG A 17 28.19 -13.93 -13.25
N ASN A 18 28.02 -14.87 -14.18
CA ASN A 18 27.16 -14.70 -15.34
C ASN A 18 25.67 -14.74 -14.96
N LYS A 19 25.28 -15.59 -14.01
CA LYS A 19 23.93 -15.59 -13.42
C LYS A 19 23.64 -14.23 -12.76
N THR A 20 24.55 -13.74 -11.93
CA THR A 20 24.40 -12.43 -11.27
C THR A 20 24.31 -11.29 -12.29
N SER A 21 25.14 -11.33 -13.34
CA SER A 21 25.11 -10.33 -14.41
C SER A 21 23.81 -10.38 -15.20
N ALA A 22 23.32 -11.58 -15.55
CA ALA A 22 22.05 -11.76 -16.23
C ALA A 22 20.88 -11.28 -15.36
N PHE A 23 20.87 -11.61 -14.07
CA PHE A 23 19.86 -11.10 -13.13
C PHE A 23 19.92 -9.58 -13.00
N LYS A 24 21.11 -8.97 -12.95
CA LYS A 24 21.25 -7.50 -12.94
C LYS A 24 20.72 -6.87 -14.22
N PHE A 25 21.02 -7.46 -15.37
CA PHE A 25 20.54 -6.99 -16.66
C PHE A 25 19.03 -7.13 -16.78
N CYS A 26 18.48 -8.32 -16.51
CA CYS A 26 17.03 -8.54 -16.49
C CYS A 26 16.37 -7.58 -15.51
N ARG A 27 16.91 -7.39 -14.30
CA ARG A 27 16.40 -6.40 -13.35
C ARG A 27 16.41 -5.00 -13.95
N SER A 28 17.51 -4.54 -14.57
CA SER A 28 17.54 -3.22 -15.20
C SER A 28 16.61 -3.05 -16.40
N ALA A 29 16.36 -4.14 -17.15
CA ALA A 29 15.49 -4.13 -18.32
C ALA A 29 14.00 -4.28 -17.94
N LEU A 30 13.70 -4.89 -16.79
CA LEU A 30 12.36 -5.14 -16.28
C LEU A 30 11.91 -4.11 -15.24
N THR A 31 12.81 -3.22 -14.79
CA THR A 31 12.44 -2.07 -13.96
C THR A 31 12.31 -0.84 -14.82
N GLU A 32 11.09 -0.33 -14.98
CA GLU A 32 10.91 1.07 -15.37
C GLU A 32 11.50 1.98 -14.28
N ASP A 33 12.09 3.10 -14.70
CA ASP A 33 12.55 4.10 -13.73
C ASP A 33 11.32 4.61 -12.97
N LEU A 34 11.26 4.37 -11.65
CA LEU A 34 10.13 4.84 -10.84
C LEU A 34 9.97 6.37 -10.89
N LYS A 35 10.98 7.11 -11.37
CA LYS A 35 10.89 8.55 -11.66
C LYS A 35 9.93 8.89 -12.80
N THR A 36 9.51 7.92 -13.61
CA THR A 36 8.48 8.09 -14.65
C THR A 36 7.10 7.57 -14.24
N VAL A 37 6.87 7.29 -12.94
CA VAL A 37 5.55 6.90 -12.40
C VAL A 37 4.60 8.10 -12.56
N TYR A 38 3.98 8.20 -13.74
CA TYR A 38 3.10 9.29 -14.14
C TYR A 38 1.84 9.36 -13.29
N ASN A 39 1.46 8.28 -12.62
CA ASN A 39 0.20 8.13 -11.92
C ASN A 39 0.32 8.20 -10.39
N GLY A 40 1.49 8.51 -9.84
CA GLY A 40 1.70 8.52 -8.38
C GLY A 40 0.85 9.54 -7.62
N HIS A 41 0.19 10.46 -8.33
CA HIS A 41 -0.75 11.45 -7.81
C HIS A 41 -2.22 11.13 -8.12
N LEU A 42 -2.48 10.02 -8.81
CA LEU A 42 -3.82 9.60 -9.22
C LEU A 42 -4.36 8.58 -8.23
N LEU A 43 -5.59 8.78 -7.78
CA LEU A 43 -6.30 7.87 -6.89
C LEU A 43 -7.64 7.46 -7.51
N ALA A 44 -7.85 6.16 -7.72
CA ALA A 44 -9.11 5.66 -8.25
C ALA A 44 -10.12 5.43 -7.12
N PHE A 45 -11.37 5.86 -7.35
CA PHE A 45 -12.58 5.51 -6.62
C PHE A 45 -13.49 4.67 -7.53
N THR A 46 -14.67 4.25 -7.07
CA THR A 46 -15.55 3.41 -7.93
C THR A 46 -16.19 4.15 -9.10
N ASN A 47 -16.27 5.48 -9.03
CA ASN A 47 -16.93 6.34 -10.02
C ASN A 47 -15.96 7.19 -10.84
N VAL A 48 -14.80 7.58 -10.29
CA VAL A 48 -13.85 8.51 -10.92
C VAL A 48 -12.41 8.22 -10.49
N THR A 49 -11.46 8.77 -11.24
CA THR A 49 -10.06 8.92 -10.82
C THR A 49 -9.82 10.36 -10.39
N VAL A 50 -9.20 10.60 -9.24
CA VAL A 50 -8.91 11.95 -8.72
C VAL A 50 -7.41 12.25 -8.87
N ASP A 51 -7.07 13.40 -9.44
CA ASP A 51 -5.70 13.96 -9.35
C ASP A 51 -5.56 14.68 -8.01
N LEU A 52 -4.78 14.12 -7.08
CA LEU A 52 -4.63 14.62 -5.72
C LEU A 52 -3.92 15.97 -5.64
N ARG A 53 -3.22 16.40 -6.70
CA ARG A 53 -2.56 17.72 -6.73
C ARG A 53 -3.54 18.84 -7.00
N THR A 54 -4.56 18.57 -7.82
CA THR A 54 -5.52 19.58 -8.29
C THR A 54 -6.93 19.38 -7.71
N GLY A 55 -7.25 18.19 -7.21
CA GLY A 55 -8.60 17.77 -6.84
C GLY A 55 -9.54 17.64 -8.04
N GLU A 56 -9.00 17.45 -9.25
CA GLU A 56 -9.79 17.24 -10.47
C GLU A 56 -10.29 15.79 -10.55
N GLN A 57 -11.54 15.62 -10.99
CA GLN A 57 -12.15 14.32 -11.22
C GLN A 57 -12.03 13.98 -12.71
N LEU A 58 -11.31 12.90 -12.99
CA LEU A 58 -11.07 12.34 -14.32
C LEU A 58 -11.92 11.07 -14.50
N PRO A 59 -12.39 10.78 -15.72
CA PRO A 59 -12.95 9.47 -16.01
C PRO A 59 -11.86 8.40 -15.84
N HIS A 60 -12.27 7.16 -15.56
CA HIS A 60 -11.35 6.05 -15.55
C HIS A 60 -10.70 5.86 -16.92
N ASP A 61 -9.37 5.78 -16.94
CA ASP A 61 -8.58 5.50 -18.14
C ASP A 61 -7.52 4.46 -17.81
N LYS A 62 -7.40 3.43 -18.66
CA LYS A 62 -6.35 2.41 -18.57
C LYS A 62 -4.95 3.01 -18.68
N LYS A 63 -4.81 4.17 -19.33
CA LYS A 63 -3.56 4.93 -19.42
C LYS A 63 -3.09 5.49 -18.08
N HIS A 64 -3.95 5.49 -17.05
CA HIS A 64 -3.54 5.84 -15.68
C HIS A 64 -2.80 4.70 -14.99
N PHE A 65 -2.80 3.47 -15.54
CA PHE A 65 -2.10 2.30 -14.97
C PHE A 65 -2.39 2.04 -13.47
N LEU A 66 -3.58 2.41 -13.00
CA LEU A 66 -4.01 2.16 -11.63
C LEU A 66 -4.45 0.70 -11.49
N THR A 67 -3.88 -0.01 -10.53
CA THR A 67 -4.13 -1.43 -10.27
C THR A 67 -5.09 -1.67 -9.10
N SER A 68 -5.43 -0.62 -8.37
CA SER A 68 -6.38 -0.65 -7.25
C SER A 68 -7.26 0.61 -7.26
N ALA A 69 -8.41 0.50 -6.61
CA ALA A 69 -9.34 1.59 -6.39
C ALA A 69 -9.90 1.51 -4.96
N ILE A 70 -10.23 2.67 -4.39
CA ILE A 70 -10.99 2.77 -3.16
C ILE A 70 -12.43 2.33 -3.46
N PRO A 71 -12.99 1.36 -2.71
CA PRO A 71 -14.26 0.71 -3.03
C PRO A 71 -15.50 1.55 -2.65
N VAL A 72 -15.41 2.87 -2.73
CA VAL A 72 -16.53 3.80 -2.50
C VAL A 72 -16.57 4.90 -3.57
N PRO A 73 -17.74 5.51 -3.85
CA PRO A 73 -17.81 6.66 -4.75
C PRO A 73 -17.17 7.89 -4.11
N TYR A 74 -16.42 8.66 -4.90
CA TYR A 74 -15.89 9.95 -4.50
C TYR A 74 -16.95 11.04 -4.67
N GLU A 75 -17.08 11.89 -3.66
CA GLU A 75 -17.88 13.10 -3.68
C GLU A 75 -17.00 14.31 -3.37
N LYS A 76 -16.95 15.26 -4.31
CA LYS A 76 -16.12 16.46 -4.18
C LYS A 76 -16.78 17.48 -3.25
N ASN A 77 -15.97 18.10 -2.39
CA ASN A 77 -16.39 19.12 -1.42
C ASN A 77 -17.41 18.62 -0.38
N SER A 78 -17.49 17.32 -0.14
CA SER A 78 -18.29 16.80 0.96
C SER A 78 -17.67 17.19 2.29
N ASP A 79 -18.52 17.65 3.21
CA ASP A 79 -18.11 17.91 4.58
C ASP A 79 -17.80 16.59 5.30
N CYS A 80 -16.97 16.68 6.33
CA CYS A 80 -16.75 15.55 7.23
C CYS A 80 -18.10 15.17 7.89
N PRO A 81 -18.55 13.91 7.81
CA PRO A 81 -19.75 13.47 8.51
C PRO A 81 -19.68 13.81 10.00
N GLU A 82 -20.77 14.34 10.56
CA GLU A 82 -20.81 14.80 11.96
C GLU A 82 -20.59 13.63 12.93
N GLU A 83 -21.07 12.44 12.59
CA GLU A 83 -20.87 11.22 13.37
C GLU A 83 -19.40 10.85 13.47
N PHE A 84 -18.63 11.03 12.39
CA PHE A 84 -17.19 10.79 12.40
C PHE A 84 -16.44 11.88 13.16
N ARG A 85 -16.85 13.15 12.98
CA ARG A 85 -16.30 14.29 13.72
C ARG A 85 -16.48 14.10 15.23
N GLN A 86 -17.69 13.77 15.67
CA GLN A 86 -18.02 13.54 17.06
C GLN A 86 -17.29 12.31 17.61
N PHE A 87 -17.20 11.22 16.85
CA PHE A 87 -16.37 10.07 17.23
C PHE A 87 -14.91 10.47 17.53
N VAL A 88 -14.31 11.30 16.67
CA VAL A 88 -12.94 11.76 16.87
C VAL A 88 -12.82 12.61 18.15
N ILE A 89 -13.75 13.54 18.35
CA ILE A 89 -13.78 14.40 19.54
C ILE A 89 -13.93 13.57 20.82
N ASP A 90 -14.86 12.62 20.83
CA ASP A 90 -15.14 11.79 22.01
C ASP A 90 -13.99 10.82 22.33
N ALA A 91 -13.35 10.26 21.31
CA ALA A 91 -12.31 9.24 21.49
C ALA A 91 -10.91 9.83 21.71
N TYR A 92 -10.61 11.00 21.13
CA TYR A 92 -9.26 11.56 21.09
C TYR A 92 -9.17 12.99 21.63
N GLY A 93 -10.23 13.79 21.49
CA GLY A 93 -10.23 15.22 21.77
C GLY A 93 -10.25 16.05 20.48
N GLU A 94 -10.91 17.21 20.55
CA GLU A 94 -11.07 18.12 19.40
C GLU A 94 -9.72 18.63 18.86
N GLU A 95 -8.72 18.78 19.73
CA GLU A 95 -7.37 19.21 19.37
C GLU A 95 -6.66 18.22 18.44
N TYR A 96 -7.08 16.95 18.40
CA TYR A 96 -6.50 15.93 17.52
C TYR A 96 -7.19 15.82 16.17
N LEU A 97 -8.30 16.53 15.95
CA LEU A 97 -9.02 16.50 14.68
C LEU A 97 -8.13 16.87 13.47
N PRO A 98 -7.28 17.91 13.53
CA PRO A 98 -6.35 18.22 12.44
C PRO A 98 -5.31 17.11 12.22
N LEU A 99 -4.82 16.47 13.28
CA LEU A 99 -3.85 15.38 13.17
C LEU A 99 -4.47 14.15 12.52
N ILE A 100 -5.66 13.73 12.96
CA ILE A 100 -6.36 12.57 12.40
C ILE A 100 -6.69 12.80 10.92
N ARG A 101 -7.09 14.02 10.56
CA ARG A 101 -7.25 14.41 9.15
C ARG A 101 -5.93 14.25 8.37
N ALA A 102 -4.82 14.77 8.89
CA ALA A 102 -3.52 14.68 8.23
C ALA A 102 -3.04 13.23 8.07
N LEU A 103 -3.21 12.39 9.09
CA LEU A 103 -2.88 10.97 9.02
C LEU A 103 -3.74 10.22 8.01
N THR A 104 -5.03 10.54 7.96
CA THR A 104 -5.94 9.97 6.96
C THR A 104 -5.51 10.36 5.54
N SER A 105 -5.16 11.63 5.32
CA SER A 105 -4.58 12.09 4.05
C SER A 105 -3.27 11.38 3.72
N MET A 106 -2.39 11.17 4.71
CA MET A 106 -1.12 10.47 4.54
C MET A 106 -1.31 9.03 4.04
N TYR A 107 -2.37 8.34 4.49
CA TYR A 107 -2.70 6.99 4.03
C TYR A 107 -3.31 6.95 2.63
N LEU A 108 -4.07 8.00 2.26
CA LEU A 108 -4.73 8.09 0.95
C LEU A 108 -3.84 8.66 -0.15
N ASP A 109 -2.81 9.42 0.21
CA ASP A 109 -1.93 10.11 -0.74
C ASP A 109 -0.69 9.25 -1.08
N PRO A 110 -0.65 8.59 -2.26
CA PRO A 110 0.52 7.87 -2.74
C PRO A 110 1.80 8.73 -2.91
N THR A 111 1.68 10.06 -2.94
CA THR A 111 2.83 10.99 -2.97
C THR A 111 3.37 11.33 -1.59
N SER A 112 2.66 10.93 -0.54
CA SER A 112 3.06 11.17 0.84
C SER A 112 4.45 10.57 1.12
N PRO A 113 5.32 11.26 1.88
CA PRO A 113 6.67 10.77 2.16
C PRO A 113 6.66 9.37 2.76
N ASN A 114 7.19 8.41 1.99
CA ASN A 114 7.42 7.05 2.47
C ASN A 114 8.33 7.08 3.71
N GLY A 115 7.92 6.43 4.80
CA GLY A 115 8.79 6.21 5.97
C GLY A 115 8.16 6.47 7.35
N TYR A 116 6.93 6.98 7.41
CA TYR A 116 6.21 7.15 8.66
C TYR A 116 5.05 6.15 8.76
N PHE A 117 4.82 5.63 9.97
CA PHE A 117 3.64 4.84 10.28
C PHE A 117 3.01 5.38 11.55
N THR A 118 1.68 5.37 11.61
CA THR A 118 0.96 5.82 12.80
C THR A 118 1.02 4.73 13.88
N HIS A 119 1.49 5.10 15.07
CA HIS A 119 1.43 4.24 16.24
C HIS A 119 0.45 4.82 17.27
N ILE A 120 -0.73 4.19 17.39
CA ILE A 120 -1.77 4.64 18.32
C ILE A 120 -1.70 3.81 19.61
N ILE A 121 -1.38 4.47 20.73
CA ILE A 121 -1.24 3.84 22.05
C ILE A 121 -2.34 4.40 22.97
N GLY A 122 -2.98 3.54 23.75
CA GLY A 122 -4.00 3.97 24.72
C GLY A 122 -4.75 2.80 25.36
N PRO A 123 -5.56 3.07 26.39
CA PRO A 123 -6.31 2.04 27.13
C PRO A 123 -7.29 1.29 26.23
N SER A 124 -7.69 0.07 26.63
CA SER A 124 -8.74 -0.65 25.90
C SER A 124 -10.03 0.19 25.84
N GLY A 125 -10.77 0.11 24.72
CA GLY A 125 -12.00 0.88 24.52
C GLY A 125 -11.81 2.34 24.08
N SER A 126 -10.59 2.85 23.92
CA SER A 126 -10.34 4.26 23.56
C SER A 126 -10.52 4.60 22.05
N GLY A 127 -11.37 3.88 21.32
CA GLY A 127 -11.63 4.15 19.89
C GLY A 127 -10.56 3.71 18.88
N LYS A 128 -9.35 3.30 19.31
CA LYS A 128 -8.23 2.90 18.41
C LYS A 128 -8.60 1.87 17.36
N GLY A 129 -9.25 0.79 17.77
CA GLY A 129 -9.67 -0.27 16.86
C GLY A 129 -10.71 0.21 15.86
N THR A 130 -11.56 1.17 16.24
CA THR A 130 -12.55 1.79 15.35
C THR A 130 -11.88 2.68 14.31
N LEU A 131 -10.91 3.52 14.71
CA LEU A 131 -10.16 4.34 13.76
C LEU A 131 -9.32 3.48 12.79
N LEU A 132 -8.69 2.41 13.28
CA LEU A 132 -7.98 1.46 12.42
C LEU A 132 -8.91 0.79 11.42
N ARG A 133 -10.10 0.33 11.84
CA ARG A 133 -11.11 -0.25 10.93
C ARG A 133 -11.59 0.76 9.90
N PHE A 134 -11.75 2.02 10.30
CA PHE A 134 -12.10 3.10 9.38
C PHE A 134 -11.03 3.28 8.30
N TRP A 135 -9.75 3.38 8.65
CA TRP A 135 -8.68 3.42 7.64
C TRP A 135 -8.63 2.16 6.80
N GLN A 136 -8.83 0.98 7.39
CA GLN A 136 -8.88 -0.28 6.63
C GLN A 136 -9.99 -0.27 5.57
N SER A 137 -11.16 0.31 5.87
CA SER A 137 -12.27 0.41 4.90
C SER A 137 -11.98 1.26 3.68
N MET A 138 -10.92 2.08 3.71
CA MET A 138 -10.47 2.86 2.54
C MET A 138 -9.70 2.03 1.53
N PHE A 139 -9.25 0.84 1.92
CA PHE A 139 -8.47 -0.05 1.07
C PHE A 139 -9.24 -1.34 0.82
N ALA A 140 -9.02 -1.94 -0.34
CA ALA A 140 -9.53 -3.28 -0.62
C ALA A 140 -8.92 -4.30 0.37
N GLU A 141 -9.69 -5.33 0.74
CA GLU A 141 -9.29 -6.30 1.79
C GLU A 141 -7.94 -6.97 1.49
N GLU A 142 -7.65 -7.19 0.21
CA GLU A 142 -6.38 -7.76 -0.25
C GLU A 142 -5.16 -6.89 0.08
N ASN A 143 -5.37 -5.59 0.33
CA ASN A 143 -4.34 -4.59 0.65
C ASN A 143 -4.16 -4.38 2.15
N VAL A 144 -4.97 -5.03 2.98
CA VAL A 144 -4.92 -4.93 4.45
C VAL A 144 -4.36 -6.22 5.04
N ARG A 145 -3.39 -6.11 5.95
CA ARG A 145 -2.87 -7.24 6.72
C ARG A 145 -2.81 -6.90 8.20
N SER A 146 -3.24 -7.84 9.03
CA SER A 146 -3.08 -7.78 10.48
C SER A 146 -1.94 -8.70 10.89
N LEU A 147 -1.05 -8.20 11.74
CA LEU A 147 0.06 -8.96 12.30
C LEU A 147 -0.13 -9.09 13.79
N ASN A 148 0.17 -10.27 14.34
CA ASN A 148 0.12 -10.48 15.79
C ASN A 148 1.44 -10.03 16.44
N SER A 149 2.54 -10.02 15.69
CA SER A 149 3.84 -9.57 16.18
C SER A 149 4.70 -8.93 15.10
N PHE A 150 5.40 -7.84 15.44
CA PHE A 150 6.46 -7.29 14.59
C PHE A 150 7.58 -8.28 14.26
N LYS A 151 7.75 -9.35 15.06
CA LYS A 151 8.72 -10.42 14.78
C LYS A 151 8.44 -11.13 13.45
N GLU A 152 7.18 -11.16 13.02
CA GLU A 152 6.76 -11.77 11.75
C GLU A 152 7.38 -11.04 10.55
N LEU A 153 7.75 -9.76 10.67
CA LEU A 153 8.44 -9.01 9.62
C LEU A 153 9.97 -9.15 9.67
N GLY A 154 10.51 -9.89 10.65
CA GLY A 154 11.95 -10.00 10.88
C GLY A 154 12.69 -10.83 9.84
N ASN A 155 12.04 -11.84 9.24
CA ASN A 155 12.65 -12.74 8.27
C ASN A 155 12.12 -12.51 6.84
N PRO A 156 12.86 -12.94 5.79
CA PRO A 156 12.43 -12.77 4.40
C PRO A 156 11.07 -13.40 4.09
N GLU A 157 10.79 -14.59 4.61
CA GLU A 157 9.55 -15.33 4.38
C GLU A 157 8.32 -14.61 4.94
N GLY A 158 8.41 -14.07 6.14
CA GLY A 158 7.34 -13.34 6.79
C GLY A 158 7.10 -11.97 6.14
N ARG A 159 8.16 -11.27 5.73
CA ARG A 159 7.99 -10.11 4.82
C ARG A 159 7.30 -10.51 3.53
N HIS A 160 7.65 -11.66 2.95
CA HIS A 160 7.00 -12.14 1.75
C HIS A 160 5.50 -12.39 1.96
N GLN A 161 5.13 -13.09 3.02
CA GLN A 161 3.74 -13.41 3.35
C GLN A 161 2.89 -12.17 3.67
N HIS A 162 3.48 -11.15 4.28
CA HIS A 162 2.74 -10.02 4.84
C HIS A 162 2.84 -8.72 4.02
N LEU A 163 3.86 -8.55 3.18
CA LEU A 163 4.12 -7.31 2.44
C LEU A 163 4.05 -7.46 0.91
N HIS A 164 4.01 -8.69 0.36
CA HIS A 164 3.87 -8.83 -1.09
C HIS A 164 2.41 -8.73 -1.55
N GLN A 165 2.21 -7.79 -2.46
CA GLN A 165 0.99 -7.53 -3.21
C GLN A 165 1.31 -7.78 -4.68
N PHE A 166 1.36 -9.05 -5.08
CA PHE A 166 1.31 -9.41 -6.49
C PHE A 166 0.05 -10.25 -6.71
N PRO A 167 -0.91 -9.80 -7.53
CA PRO A 167 -1.71 -10.77 -8.24
C PRO A 167 -0.74 -11.53 -9.13
N MET A 168 -0.65 -12.86 -8.99
CA MET A 168 -0.08 -13.66 -10.05
C MET A 168 -0.94 -13.40 -11.29
N LEU A 169 -0.37 -12.69 -12.26
CA LEU A 169 -0.79 -12.77 -13.65
C LEU A 169 -0.35 -14.13 -14.22
#